data_AF-K1S8E5-F1
#
_entry.id   AF-K1S8E5-F1
#
_cell.length_a   1.000
_cell.length_b   1.000
_cell.length_c   1.000
_cell.angle_alpha   90.00
_cell.angle_beta   90.00
_cell.angle_gamma   90.00
#
_symmetry.space_group_name_H-M   'P 1'
#
loop_
_entity.id
_entity.type
_entity.pdbx_description
1 polymer ?
#
loop_
_entity_poly.entity_id
_entity_poly.type
_entity_poly.pdbx_seq_one_letter_code
_entity_poly.pdbx_strand_id
1 'polypeptide(L)'
;VQYNFTPNLKKTFNRGFTHYFLNGRQPDIASFDTPKAIGEFVGKVKEIRGNISFNVATVASFKNGDGLCFINDDRELEGFRVNRVEGNRLYPFGMPEHLRPGMALYRNNDRAFEALLARKSAERKIYIVIAMEPVMGNEFRKEPQGVKATVNIMKTIDAAGGLIYQVAEVFKELKLEKAKRPQGENIKAQMSKLGDTIYEAYQVELLKGMETYFVPNSILTAIRRELIDELTKANQKQLDKSLWG
;
A
#
# COMPACT_ATOMS: atom_id res chain seq x y z
N VAL A 1 6.32 -0.50 -9.91
CA VAL A 1 5.33 0.08 -8.98
C VAL A 1 3.98 0.10 -9.68
N GLN A 2 2.98 -0.60 -9.17
CA GLN A 2 1.61 -0.56 -9.71
C GLN A 2 0.85 0.51 -8.93
N TYR A 3 0.38 1.54 -9.62
CA TYR A 3 -0.33 2.67 -9.01
C TYR A 3 -1.83 2.48 -9.23
N ASN A 4 -2.59 2.18 -8.17
CA ASN A 4 -4.05 2.11 -8.21
C ASN A 4 -4.73 3.45 -7.86
N PHE A 5 -3.96 4.55 -7.86
CA PHE A 5 -4.42 5.85 -7.39
C PHE A 5 -4.18 6.92 -8.45
N THR A 6 -5.25 7.63 -8.81
CA THR A 6 -5.16 8.88 -9.56
C THR A 6 -5.31 10.04 -8.57
N PRO A 7 -4.26 10.83 -8.31
CA PRO A 7 -4.34 11.96 -7.39
C PRO A 7 -5.37 12.97 -7.88
N ASN A 8 -6.32 13.34 -7.02
CA ASN A 8 -7.24 14.45 -7.26
C ASN A 8 -7.12 15.47 -6.14
N LEU A 9 -6.35 16.53 -6.40
CA LEU A 9 -6.08 17.65 -5.49
C LEU A 9 -7.34 18.33 -4.95
N LYS A 10 -8.48 18.25 -5.65
CA LYS A 10 -9.74 18.84 -5.18
C LYS A 10 -10.34 18.10 -3.98
N LYS A 11 -9.98 16.83 -3.80
CA LYS A 11 -10.50 15.94 -2.74
C LYS A 11 -9.58 15.79 -1.54
N THR A 12 -8.36 16.33 -1.61
CA THR A 12 -7.37 16.24 -0.54
C THR A 12 -7.16 17.62 0.04
N PHE A 13 -7.74 17.88 1.22
CA PHE A 13 -7.52 19.09 2.02
C PHE A 13 -7.41 20.38 1.19
N ASN A 14 -8.50 20.80 0.56
CA ASN A 14 -8.51 22.08 -0.13
C ASN A 14 -8.55 23.21 0.92
N ARG A 15 -7.39 23.77 1.26
CA ARG A 15 -7.24 25.01 2.05
C ARG A 15 -7.16 26.26 1.16
N GLY A 16 -7.76 26.23 -0.03
CA GLY A 16 -7.67 27.32 -0.99
C GLY A 16 -6.25 27.45 -1.54
N PHE A 17 -6.12 27.54 -2.86
CA PHE A 17 -4.85 27.90 -3.46
C PHE A 17 -4.57 29.38 -3.18
N THR A 18 -3.70 29.69 -2.23
CA THR A 18 -3.10 31.02 -2.14
C THR A 18 -1.81 30.99 -2.97
N HIS A 19 -1.67 31.90 -3.93
CA HIS A 19 -0.42 32.06 -4.69
C HIS A 19 0.73 32.65 -3.84
N TYR A 20 0.45 32.96 -2.57
CA TYR A 20 1.36 33.63 -1.65
C TYR A 20 2.15 34.73 -2.37
N PHE A 21 3.48 34.71 -2.36
CA PHE A 21 4.33 35.74 -2.98
C PHE A 21 4.88 35.38 -4.36
N LEU A 22 4.35 34.37 -5.06
CA LEU A 22 4.84 34.03 -6.41
C LEU A 22 4.82 35.22 -7.37
N ASN A 23 3.91 36.18 -7.16
CA ASN A 23 3.82 37.44 -7.91
C ASN A 23 3.90 38.70 -7.02
N GLY A 24 4.55 38.62 -5.85
CA GLY A 24 4.67 39.73 -4.88
C GLY A 24 3.55 39.81 -3.84
N ARG A 25 3.68 40.76 -2.89
CA ARG A 25 2.70 40.98 -1.80
C ARG A 25 1.41 41.59 -2.37
N GLN A 26 0.32 40.82 -2.36
CA GLN A 26 -1.02 41.31 -2.70
C GLN A 26 -1.83 41.55 -1.41
N PRO A 27 -2.75 42.55 -1.36
CA PRO A 27 -3.50 42.88 -0.14
C PRO A 27 -4.53 41.82 0.27
N ASP A 28 -4.84 40.88 -0.64
CA ASP A 28 -6.01 39.99 -0.55
C ASP A 28 -5.64 38.58 -0.01
N ILE A 29 -4.57 38.50 0.78
CA ILE A 29 -3.94 37.23 1.21
C ILE A 29 -4.72 36.49 2.30
N ALA A 30 -5.76 37.10 2.88
CA ALA A 30 -6.47 36.53 4.00
C ALA A 30 -7.93 36.18 3.67
N SER A 31 -8.21 34.88 3.60
CA SER A 31 -9.57 34.34 3.72
C SER A 31 -10.01 34.48 5.18
N PHE A 32 -10.59 35.64 5.53
CA PHE A 32 -10.96 35.98 6.90
C PHE A 32 -12.24 35.30 7.41
N ASP A 33 -12.95 34.51 6.60
CA ASP A 33 -14.13 33.77 7.06
C ASP A 33 -13.80 32.28 7.34
N THR A 34 -13.50 32.05 8.62
CA THR A 34 -13.59 30.81 9.43
C THR A 34 -12.50 29.72 9.25
N PRO A 35 -11.71 29.41 10.31
CA PRO A 35 -10.53 28.53 10.27
C PRO A 35 -10.81 27.01 10.22
N LYS A 36 -12.05 26.57 9.91
CA LYS A 36 -12.44 25.15 9.91
C LYS A 36 -12.58 24.63 8.47
N ALA A 37 -12.12 23.41 8.21
CA ALA A 37 -12.18 22.79 6.88
C ALA A 37 -13.65 22.57 6.46
N ILE A 38 -14.19 23.48 5.62
CA ILE A 38 -15.58 23.43 5.15
C ILE A 38 -15.77 22.28 4.14
N GLY A 39 -14.74 21.94 3.36
CA GLY A 39 -14.77 20.84 2.39
C GLY A 39 -15.21 21.25 0.97
N GLU A 40 -15.51 20.27 0.12
CA GLU A 40 -15.88 20.51 -1.29
C GLU A 40 -17.32 21.04 -1.40
N PHE A 41 -17.54 22.09 -2.19
CA PHE A 41 -18.90 22.55 -2.51
C PHE A 41 -19.64 21.48 -3.33
N VAL A 42 -20.78 21.01 -2.82
CA VAL A 42 -21.55 19.91 -3.42
C VAL A 42 -22.95 20.32 -3.85
N GLY A 43 -23.28 21.60 -3.85
CA GLY A 43 -24.55 22.12 -4.38
C GLY A 43 -25.33 22.97 -3.38
N LYS A 44 -26.56 23.32 -3.76
CA LYS A 44 -27.46 24.13 -2.92
C LYS A 44 -28.73 23.37 -2.57
N VAL A 45 -29.26 23.59 -1.37
CA VAL A 45 -30.56 23.05 -0.97
C VAL A 45 -31.64 23.65 -1.88
N LYS A 46 -32.43 22.82 -2.55
CA LYS A 46 -33.50 23.27 -3.45
C LYS A 46 -34.83 23.33 -2.72
N GLU A 47 -35.20 22.26 -2.04
CA GLU A 47 -36.43 22.14 -1.26
C GLU A 47 -36.21 21.28 -0.03
N ILE A 48 -36.95 21.55 1.04
CA ILE A 48 -37.00 20.74 2.25
C ILE A 48 -38.42 20.18 2.35
N ARG A 49 -38.55 18.87 2.61
CA ARG A 49 -39.86 18.22 2.76
C ARG A 49 -40.02 17.64 4.15
N GLY A 50 -40.84 18.33 4.95
CA GLY A 50 -41.07 17.98 6.34
C GLY A 50 -39.76 17.98 7.14
N ASN A 51 -39.72 17.19 8.20
CA ASN A 51 -38.56 17.09 9.08
C ASN A 51 -37.68 15.85 8.81
N ILE A 52 -37.71 15.32 7.58
CA ILE A 52 -37.07 14.03 7.26
C ILE A 52 -36.13 14.04 6.05
N SER A 53 -36.28 15.01 5.13
CA SER A 53 -35.53 14.98 3.86
C SER A 53 -35.47 16.33 3.17
N PHE A 54 -34.49 16.49 2.29
CA PHE A 54 -34.36 17.64 1.41
C PHE A 54 -33.72 17.25 0.07
N ASN A 55 -33.91 18.08 -0.96
CA ASN A 55 -33.33 17.89 -2.27
C ASN A 55 -32.21 18.91 -2.51
N VAL A 56 -31.17 18.47 -3.21
CA VAL A 56 -30.01 19.32 -3.56
C VAL A 56 -29.98 19.57 -5.06
N ALA A 57 -29.84 20.83 -5.46
CA ALA A 57 -29.47 21.22 -6.81
C ALA A 57 -27.96 21.00 -6.98
N THR A 58 -27.59 19.90 -7.63
CA THR A 58 -26.20 19.51 -7.78
C THR A 58 -25.93 18.63 -8.99
N VAL A 59 -24.65 18.58 -9.37
CA VAL A 59 -24.05 17.60 -10.27
C VAL A 59 -23.20 16.56 -9.52
N ALA A 60 -23.00 16.73 -8.20
CA ALA A 60 -22.24 15.83 -7.36
C ALA A 60 -23.09 14.61 -6.96
N SER A 61 -22.47 13.43 -6.93
CA SER A 61 -23.12 12.21 -6.45
C SER A 61 -22.95 12.05 -4.94
N PHE A 62 -24.02 11.74 -4.20
CA PHE A 62 -23.99 11.45 -2.76
C PHE A 62 -24.00 9.95 -2.45
N LYS A 63 -23.48 9.58 -1.27
CA LYS A 63 -23.52 8.21 -0.74
C LYS A 63 -24.04 8.18 0.70
N ASN A 64 -24.60 7.05 1.10
CA ASN A 64 -25.01 6.82 2.47
C ASN A 64 -23.80 6.93 3.40
N GLY A 65 -23.93 7.70 4.47
CA GLY A 65 -22.86 7.98 5.42
C GLY A 65 -22.00 9.20 5.09
N ASP A 66 -22.26 9.93 4.00
CA ASP A 66 -21.59 11.20 3.71
C ASP A 66 -21.80 12.21 4.85
N GLY A 67 -20.72 12.91 5.22
CA GLY A 67 -20.78 14.05 6.13
C GLY A 67 -20.87 15.35 5.34
N LEU A 68 -21.96 16.09 5.55
CA LEU A 68 -22.20 17.39 4.93
C LEU A 68 -22.20 18.50 5.98
N CYS A 69 -21.91 19.72 5.57
CA CYS A 69 -22.00 20.90 6.43
C CYS A 69 -22.41 22.14 5.66
N PHE A 70 -22.81 23.18 6.39
CA PHE A 70 -23.21 24.47 5.85
C PHE A 70 -22.90 25.64 6.78
N ILE A 71 -22.91 26.80 6.14
CA ILE A 71 -22.96 28.18 6.64
C ILE A 71 -24.24 28.58 7.41
N ASN A 72 -24.37 28.56 8.74
CA ASN A 72 -25.60 29.09 9.36
C ASN A 72 -25.67 30.63 9.37
N ASP A 73 -26.80 31.20 9.76
CA ASP A 73 -27.02 32.66 9.77
C ASP A 73 -26.06 33.39 10.74
N ASP A 74 -25.60 32.71 11.80
CA ASP A 74 -24.62 33.20 12.78
C ASP A 74 -23.15 33.05 12.32
N ARG A 75 -22.93 32.67 11.05
CA ARG A 75 -21.62 32.37 10.44
C ARG A 75 -20.89 31.17 11.07
N GLU A 76 -21.60 30.28 11.73
CA GLU A 76 -21.07 29.04 12.30
C GLU A 76 -21.22 27.86 11.35
N LEU A 77 -20.26 26.92 11.43
CA LEU A 77 -20.27 25.71 10.63
C LEU A 77 -21.13 24.63 11.30
N GLU A 78 -22.30 24.34 10.73
CA GLU A 78 -23.17 23.27 11.18
C GLU A 78 -22.99 22.02 10.29
N GLY A 79 -22.72 20.87 10.91
CA GLY A 79 -22.48 19.61 10.23
C GLY A 79 -23.53 18.56 10.53
N PHE A 80 -23.86 17.73 9.54
CA PHE A 80 -24.80 16.63 9.68
C PHE A 80 -24.40 15.42 8.83
N ARG A 81 -24.87 14.25 9.23
CA ARG A 81 -24.62 12.99 8.52
C ARG A 81 -25.84 12.61 7.69
N VAL A 82 -25.60 12.25 6.43
CA VAL A 82 -26.61 11.68 5.54
C VAL A 82 -26.71 10.17 5.81
N ASN A 83 -27.88 9.69 6.20
CA ASN A 83 -28.11 8.26 6.44
C ASN A 83 -28.52 7.52 5.18
N ARG A 84 -29.40 8.14 4.39
CA ARG A 84 -29.91 7.56 3.16
C ARG A 84 -29.90 8.58 2.03
N VAL A 85 -29.54 8.12 0.85
CA VAL A 85 -29.47 8.88 -0.40
C VAL A 85 -30.36 8.22 -1.44
N GLU A 86 -31.24 9.00 -2.05
CA GLU A 86 -32.07 8.59 -3.18
C GLU A 86 -31.88 9.62 -4.30
N GLY A 87 -30.91 9.37 -5.19
CA GLY A 87 -30.48 10.35 -6.19
C GLY A 87 -29.95 11.64 -5.55
N ASN A 88 -30.60 12.77 -5.84
CA ASN A 88 -30.27 14.08 -5.25
C ASN A 88 -31.07 14.40 -3.98
N ARG A 89 -31.82 13.42 -3.46
CA ARG A 89 -32.61 13.54 -2.23
C ARG A 89 -31.89 12.90 -1.07
N LEU A 90 -31.71 13.66 0.00
CA LEU A 90 -30.91 13.28 1.16
C LEU A 90 -31.78 13.19 2.40
N TYR A 91 -31.54 12.13 3.17
CA TYR A 91 -32.21 11.83 4.43
C TYR A 91 -31.16 11.82 5.54
N PRO A 92 -31.05 12.89 6.35
CA PRO A 92 -30.13 12.93 7.48
C PRO A 92 -30.64 12.09 8.66
N PHE A 93 -29.77 11.81 9.65
CA PHE A 93 -30.20 11.14 10.90
C PHE A 93 -31.19 11.99 11.70
N GLY A 94 -30.95 13.29 11.76
CA GLY A 94 -31.90 14.30 12.19
C GLY A 94 -31.75 15.51 11.26
N MET A 95 -32.86 16.19 10.96
CA MET A 95 -32.79 17.39 10.14
C MET A 95 -32.02 18.48 10.88
N PRO A 96 -31.04 19.14 10.23
CA PRO A 96 -30.33 20.25 10.83
C PRO A 96 -31.28 21.43 11.03
N GLU A 97 -31.21 22.08 12.19
CA GLU A 97 -32.21 23.05 12.65
C GLU A 97 -32.20 24.32 11.79
N HIS A 98 -31.00 24.75 11.36
CA HIS A 98 -30.81 25.98 10.60
C HIS A 98 -30.77 25.76 9.09
N LEU A 99 -31.06 24.55 8.60
CA LEU A 99 -31.03 24.27 7.16
C LEU A 99 -32.25 24.90 6.46
N ARG A 100 -31.99 25.70 5.43
CA ARG A 100 -33.01 26.38 4.62
C ARG A 100 -32.77 26.19 3.11
N PRO A 101 -33.83 26.27 2.28
CA PRO A 101 -33.68 26.34 0.83
C PRO A 101 -32.74 27.49 0.41
N GLY A 102 -31.91 27.23 -0.60
CA GLY A 102 -30.93 28.18 -1.13
C GLY A 102 -29.53 28.07 -0.51
N MET A 103 -29.40 27.44 0.67
CA MET A 103 -28.12 27.34 1.38
C MET A 103 -27.12 26.44 0.65
N ALA A 104 -25.85 26.84 0.69
CA ALA A 104 -24.74 26.10 0.12
C ALA A 104 -24.36 24.92 1.03
N LEU A 105 -24.24 23.73 0.44
CA LEU A 105 -23.77 22.52 1.11
C LEU A 105 -22.35 22.21 0.71
N TYR A 106 -21.58 21.76 1.69
CA TYR A 106 -20.21 21.33 1.52
C TYR A 106 -20.04 19.92 2.09
N ARG A 107 -19.16 19.12 1.49
CA ARG A 107 -18.84 17.77 1.95
C ARG A 107 -17.55 17.81 2.77
N ASN A 108 -17.69 17.56 4.08
CA ASN A 108 -16.58 17.57 5.04
C ASN A 108 -16.00 16.16 5.28
N ASN A 109 -16.78 15.09 5.05
CA ASN A 109 -16.27 13.71 5.13
C ASN A 109 -16.74 12.87 3.92
N ASP A 110 -15.82 12.63 2.97
CA ASP A 110 -15.98 11.70 1.85
C ASP A 110 -15.54 10.30 2.31
N ARG A 111 -16.48 9.54 2.90
CA ARG A 111 -16.20 8.17 3.37
C ARG A 111 -15.75 7.22 2.25
N ALA A 112 -16.09 7.48 0.99
CA ALA A 112 -15.61 6.68 -0.13
C ALA A 112 -14.12 6.95 -0.39
N PHE A 113 -13.67 8.19 -0.23
CA PHE A 113 -12.26 8.55 -0.28
C PHE A 113 -11.48 8.04 0.94
N GLU A 114 -12.02 8.16 2.16
CA GLU A 114 -11.40 7.57 3.35
C GLU A 114 -11.34 6.04 3.29
N ALA A 115 -12.35 5.36 2.74
CA ALA A 115 -12.31 3.92 2.52
C ALA A 115 -11.31 3.49 1.43
N LEU A 116 -11.04 4.36 0.45
CA LEU A 116 -9.97 4.17 -0.53
C LEU A 116 -8.57 4.39 0.08
N LEU A 117 -8.43 5.37 0.98
CA LEU A 117 -7.19 5.65 1.72
C LEU A 117 -6.89 4.63 2.83
N ALA A 118 -7.92 4.03 3.42
CA ALA A 118 -7.80 3.02 4.48
C ALA A 118 -7.37 1.65 3.94
N ARG A 119 -7.37 1.45 2.62
CA ARG A 119 -6.80 0.26 1.98
C ARG A 119 -5.31 0.47 1.79
N LYS A 120 -4.51 -0.61 1.99
CA LYS A 120 -3.06 -0.66 1.72
C LYS A 120 -2.76 0.01 0.36
N SER A 121 -2.26 1.24 0.40
CA SER A 121 -2.10 2.10 -0.80
C SER A 121 -0.86 1.73 -1.63
N ALA A 122 0.08 1.00 -1.03
CA ALA A 122 1.19 0.37 -1.72
C ALA A 122 1.74 -0.79 -0.88
N GLU A 123 2.01 -1.93 -1.50
CA GLU A 123 2.89 -2.94 -0.92
C GLU A 123 4.30 -2.74 -1.49
N ARG A 124 5.23 -2.30 -0.65
CA ARG A 124 6.63 -2.17 -1.04
C ARG A 124 7.35 -3.46 -0.66
N LYS A 125 7.49 -4.37 -1.62
CA LYS A 125 8.27 -5.60 -1.48
C LYS A 125 9.74 -5.34 -1.84
N ILE A 126 10.65 -6.03 -1.16
CA ILE A 126 12.08 -6.04 -1.45
C ILE A 126 12.36 -7.24 -2.36
N TYR A 127 12.85 -6.98 -3.57
CA TYR A 127 13.20 -8.04 -4.50
C TYR A 127 14.46 -8.78 -4.07
N ILE A 128 14.36 -10.10 -4.06
CA ILE A 128 15.48 -10.99 -3.73
C ILE A 128 15.73 -12.01 -4.83
N VAL A 129 17.00 -12.39 -4.97
CA VAL A 129 17.42 -13.51 -5.81
C VAL A 129 17.91 -14.63 -4.90
N ILE A 130 17.31 -15.81 -5.04
CA ILE A 130 17.70 -17.02 -4.30
C ILE A 130 18.48 -17.91 -5.25
N ALA A 131 19.69 -18.32 -4.90
CA ALA A 131 20.45 -19.32 -5.64
C ALA A 131 20.59 -20.58 -4.80
N MET A 132 20.39 -21.75 -5.43
CA MET A 132 20.57 -23.03 -4.79
C MET A 132 21.54 -23.92 -5.55
N GLU A 133 22.44 -24.56 -4.82
CA GLU A 133 23.42 -25.48 -5.37
C GLU A 133 23.63 -26.72 -4.49
N PRO A 134 23.91 -27.88 -5.09
CA PRO A 134 24.41 -29.03 -4.35
C PRO A 134 25.82 -28.73 -3.82
N VAL A 135 26.09 -29.15 -2.60
CA VAL A 135 27.44 -29.14 -2.02
C VAL A 135 28.03 -30.52 -2.21
N MET A 136 29.03 -30.62 -3.09
CA MET A 136 29.77 -31.85 -3.30
C MET A 136 30.63 -32.17 -2.08
N GLY A 137 30.81 -33.45 -1.77
CA GLY A 137 31.81 -33.86 -0.78
C GLY A 137 33.24 -33.63 -1.29
N ASN A 138 34.19 -34.06 -0.47
CA ASN A 138 35.62 -33.97 -0.80
C ASN A 138 36.02 -35.02 -1.85
N GLU A 139 37.29 -35.04 -2.23
CA GLU A 139 37.84 -35.97 -3.24
C GLU A 139 37.55 -37.45 -2.92
N PHE A 140 37.38 -37.79 -1.64
CA PHE A 140 37.06 -39.14 -1.15
C PHE A 140 35.57 -39.46 -1.16
N ARG A 141 34.68 -38.45 -1.17
CA ARG A 141 33.23 -38.60 -1.23
C ARG A 141 32.68 -37.74 -2.38
N LYS A 142 32.66 -38.30 -3.58
CA LYS A 142 32.11 -37.66 -4.79
C LYS A 142 30.59 -37.48 -4.77
N GLU A 143 29.91 -37.93 -3.71
CA GLU A 143 28.47 -37.74 -3.53
C GLU A 143 28.16 -36.36 -2.93
N PRO A 144 27.06 -35.71 -3.32
CA PRO A 144 26.65 -34.47 -2.67
C PRO A 144 26.32 -34.70 -1.19
N GLN A 145 26.86 -33.85 -0.33
CA GLN A 145 26.67 -33.88 1.12
C GLN A 145 25.49 -33.02 1.58
N GLY A 146 24.96 -32.15 0.72
CA GLY A 146 23.84 -31.30 1.09
C GLY A 146 23.47 -30.26 0.04
N VAL A 147 22.62 -29.34 0.46
CA VAL A 147 22.15 -28.20 -0.34
C VAL A 147 22.60 -26.93 0.32
N LYS A 148 23.13 -26.00 -0.48
CA LYS A 148 23.40 -24.64 -0.07
C LYS A 148 22.42 -23.71 -0.77
N ALA A 149 21.80 -22.82 -0.01
CA ALA A 149 20.96 -21.76 -0.53
C ALA A 149 21.55 -20.41 -0.12
N THR A 150 21.71 -19.51 -1.08
CA THR A 150 22.14 -18.14 -0.86
C THR A 150 21.02 -17.19 -1.26
N VAL A 151 20.91 -16.08 -0.56
CA VAL A 151 19.95 -15.02 -0.88
C VAL A 151 20.65 -13.69 -0.97
N ASN A 152 20.29 -12.96 -2.03
CA ASN A 152 20.79 -11.64 -2.30
C ASN A 152 19.63 -10.65 -2.39
N ILE A 153 19.81 -9.47 -1.81
CA ILE A 153 18.88 -8.35 -2.02
C ILE A 153 19.28 -7.65 -3.31
N MET A 154 18.32 -7.43 -4.20
CA MET A 154 18.51 -6.61 -5.38
C MET A 154 18.34 -5.14 -4.98
N LYS A 155 19.46 -4.41 -4.85
CA LYS A 155 19.43 -2.95 -4.72
C LYS A 155 19.43 -2.35 -6.12
N THR A 156 18.27 -1.85 -6.54
CA THR A 156 18.21 -0.96 -7.70
C THR A 156 18.79 0.39 -7.31
N ILE A 157 19.89 0.77 -7.94
CA ILE A 157 20.26 2.17 -8.12
C ILE A 157 20.36 2.35 -9.63
N ASP A 158 19.26 2.82 -10.22
CA ASP A 158 19.18 3.46 -11.53
C ASP A 158 19.49 2.58 -12.76
N ALA A 159 19.41 3.18 -13.95
CA ALA A 159 19.38 2.54 -15.29
C ALA A 159 20.63 1.72 -15.68
N ALA A 160 21.55 1.43 -14.75
CA ALA A 160 22.86 0.84 -15.00
C ALA A 160 23.06 -0.57 -14.41
N GLY A 161 21.99 -1.22 -13.93
CA GLY A 161 22.06 -2.61 -13.45
C GLY A 161 22.18 -2.70 -11.93
N GLY A 162 21.23 -3.39 -11.33
CA GLY A 162 21.08 -3.48 -9.87
C GLY A 162 22.31 -4.09 -9.19
N LEU A 163 22.73 -3.47 -8.09
CA LEU A 163 23.72 -4.03 -7.19
C LEU A 163 23.09 -5.21 -6.43
N ILE A 164 23.63 -6.40 -6.65
CA ILE A 164 23.30 -7.61 -5.89
C ILE A 164 24.37 -7.77 -4.81
N TYR A 165 23.98 -7.82 -3.54
CA TYR A 165 24.89 -8.19 -2.45
C TYR A 165 24.36 -9.39 -1.69
N GLN A 166 25.24 -10.33 -1.38
CA GLN A 166 24.92 -11.53 -0.61
C GLN A 166 24.66 -11.16 0.83
N VAL A 167 23.48 -11.56 1.32
CA VAL A 167 22.99 -11.15 2.64
C VAL A 167 22.93 -12.33 3.59
N ALA A 168 22.54 -13.51 3.12
CA ALA A 168 22.51 -14.72 3.92
C ALA A 168 22.80 -15.98 3.10
N GLU A 169 23.27 -16.99 3.79
CA GLU A 169 23.55 -18.33 3.28
C GLU A 169 23.07 -19.36 4.31
N VAL A 170 22.47 -20.43 3.83
CA VAL A 170 22.06 -21.58 4.64
C VAL A 170 22.60 -22.84 3.98
N PHE A 171 23.25 -23.68 4.78
CA PHE A 171 23.66 -25.02 4.38
C PHE A 171 22.80 -26.05 5.12
N LYS A 172 22.25 -27.00 4.36
CA LYS A 172 21.53 -28.15 4.93
C LYS A 172 22.19 -29.44 4.49
N GLU A 173 22.71 -30.18 5.46
CA GLU A 173 23.21 -31.53 5.24
C GLU A 173 22.05 -32.43 4.81
N LEU A 174 22.22 -33.08 3.67
CA LEU A 174 21.23 -33.94 3.05
C LEU A 174 21.94 -34.87 2.06
N LYS A 175 21.70 -36.17 2.18
CA LYS A 175 22.10 -37.11 1.14
C LYS A 175 21.22 -36.88 -0.10
N LEU A 176 21.78 -36.25 -1.12
CA LEU A 176 21.06 -35.98 -2.37
C LEU A 176 21.09 -37.19 -3.28
N GLU A 177 19.92 -37.63 -3.70
CA GLU A 177 19.75 -38.66 -4.71
C GLU A 177 19.36 -38.03 -6.04
N LYS A 178 19.75 -38.67 -7.15
CA LYS A 178 19.30 -38.25 -8.47
C LYS A 178 17.78 -38.40 -8.56
N ALA A 179 17.12 -37.34 -8.99
CA ALA A 179 15.69 -37.35 -9.15
C ALA A 179 15.28 -38.21 -10.35
N LYS A 180 14.18 -38.96 -10.20
CA LYS A 180 13.57 -39.73 -11.30
C LYS A 180 12.89 -38.84 -12.35
N ARG A 181 12.64 -37.58 -12.01
CA ARG A 181 11.99 -36.56 -12.85
C ARG A 181 12.65 -35.20 -12.59
N PRO A 182 12.71 -34.29 -13.59
CA PRO A 182 13.23 -32.94 -13.39
C PRO A 182 12.56 -32.25 -12.18
N GLN A 183 13.36 -31.78 -11.21
CA GLN A 183 12.84 -31.14 -9.99
C GLN A 183 12.82 -29.62 -10.08
N GLY A 184 13.42 -29.04 -11.13
CA GLY A 184 13.71 -27.61 -11.19
C GLY A 184 12.49 -26.72 -10.97
N GLU A 185 11.37 -27.00 -11.63
CA GLU A 185 10.14 -26.20 -11.46
C GLU A 185 9.56 -26.29 -10.05
N ASN A 186 9.51 -27.49 -9.47
CA ASN A 186 9.05 -27.66 -8.09
C ASN A 186 9.94 -26.90 -7.11
N ILE A 187 11.26 -27.03 -7.25
CA ILE A 187 12.22 -26.33 -6.39
C ILE A 187 12.01 -24.82 -6.49
N LYS A 188 11.95 -24.27 -7.71
CA LYS A 188 11.69 -22.84 -7.93
C LYS A 188 10.35 -22.40 -7.31
N ALA A 189 9.30 -23.18 -7.51
CA ALA A 189 7.97 -22.89 -6.98
C ALA A 189 7.95 -22.93 -5.44
N GLN A 190 8.66 -23.85 -4.79
CA GLN A 190 8.73 -23.89 -3.32
C GLN A 190 9.56 -22.74 -2.77
N MET A 191 10.72 -22.43 -3.35
CA MET A 191 11.60 -21.36 -2.85
C MET A 191 11.00 -19.97 -3.06
N SER A 192 10.11 -19.80 -4.04
CA SER A 192 9.43 -18.51 -4.31
C SER A 192 8.28 -18.20 -3.35
N LYS A 193 7.84 -19.15 -2.50
CA LYS A 193 6.70 -18.96 -1.57
C LYS A 193 7.10 -18.19 -0.32
N LEU A 194 7.17 -16.87 -0.43
CA LEU A 194 7.60 -15.97 0.65
C LEU A 194 6.46 -15.40 1.51
N GLY A 195 5.19 -15.64 1.14
CA GLY A 195 4.02 -15.27 1.95
C GLY A 195 3.97 -13.79 2.36
N ASP A 196 3.66 -13.55 3.64
CA ASP A 196 3.47 -12.20 4.22
C ASP A 196 4.79 -11.48 4.58
N THR A 197 5.93 -12.03 4.19
CA THR A 197 7.21 -11.36 4.42
C THR A 197 7.33 -10.08 3.58
N ILE A 198 8.27 -9.21 3.93
CA ILE A 198 8.54 -7.99 3.15
C ILE A 198 9.31 -8.27 1.84
N TYR A 199 9.61 -9.53 1.54
CA TYR A 199 10.41 -9.94 0.38
C TYR A 199 9.55 -10.50 -0.75
N GLU A 200 10.04 -10.36 -1.97
CA GLU A 200 9.48 -10.97 -3.18
C GLU A 200 10.61 -11.67 -3.95
N ALA A 201 10.42 -12.94 -4.28
CA ALA A 201 11.39 -13.71 -5.04
C ALA A 201 11.36 -13.23 -6.49
N TYR A 202 12.34 -12.43 -6.88
CA TYR A 202 12.51 -11.99 -8.26
C TYR A 202 12.96 -13.14 -9.15
N GLN A 203 13.90 -13.94 -8.65
CA GLN A 203 14.43 -15.08 -9.37
C GLN A 203 14.90 -16.17 -8.40
N VAL A 204 14.71 -17.43 -8.80
CA VAL A 204 15.31 -18.59 -8.15
C VAL A 204 16.21 -19.30 -9.15
N GLU A 205 17.51 -19.27 -8.88
CA GLU A 205 18.56 -19.87 -9.70
C GLU A 205 18.93 -21.24 -9.17
N LEU A 206 19.03 -22.19 -10.10
CA LEU A 206 19.48 -23.55 -9.82
C LEU A 206 20.86 -23.70 -10.47
N LEU A 207 21.88 -23.80 -9.63
CA LEU A 207 23.27 -23.84 -10.06
C LEU A 207 23.81 -25.26 -9.96
N LYS A 208 24.88 -25.55 -10.71
CA LYS A 208 25.61 -26.83 -10.65
C LYS A 208 24.70 -28.08 -10.77
N GLY A 209 23.66 -27.99 -11.60
CA GLY A 209 22.74 -29.10 -11.87
C GLY A 209 21.78 -29.43 -10.71
N MET A 210 21.49 -28.47 -9.83
CA MET A 210 20.59 -28.65 -8.68
C MET A 210 19.22 -29.25 -9.07
N GLU A 211 18.72 -28.95 -10.27
CA GLU A 211 17.47 -29.47 -10.84
C GLU A 211 17.44 -30.99 -11.04
N THR A 212 18.61 -31.65 -11.02
CA THR A 212 18.77 -33.10 -11.20
C THR A 212 18.67 -33.88 -9.90
N TYR A 213 18.69 -33.20 -8.74
CA TYR A 213 18.64 -33.82 -7.43
C TYR A 213 17.25 -33.74 -6.80
N PHE A 214 16.88 -34.78 -6.07
CA PHE A 214 15.63 -34.81 -5.31
C PHE A 214 15.82 -34.14 -3.95
N VAL A 215 14.99 -33.14 -3.66
CA VAL A 215 14.91 -32.49 -2.35
C VAL A 215 13.45 -32.55 -1.86
N PRO A 216 13.18 -33.14 -0.69
CA PRO A 216 11.84 -33.15 -0.14
C PRO A 216 11.30 -31.72 0.10
N ASN A 217 10.01 -31.52 -0.16
CA ASN A 217 9.35 -30.21 0.04
C ASN A 217 9.44 -29.71 1.49
N SER A 218 9.49 -30.61 2.46
CA SER A 218 9.69 -30.28 3.88
C SER A 218 11.07 -29.64 4.11
N ILE A 219 12.11 -30.17 3.47
CA ILE A 219 13.47 -29.63 3.54
C ILE A 219 13.56 -28.29 2.80
N LEU A 220 12.98 -28.17 1.60
CA LEU A 220 12.89 -26.90 0.88
C LEU A 220 12.20 -25.81 1.73
N THR A 221 11.14 -26.19 2.45
CA THR A 221 10.42 -25.27 3.35
C THR A 221 11.28 -24.88 4.55
N ALA A 222 12.03 -25.81 5.14
CA ALA A 222 12.94 -25.52 6.24
C ALA A 222 14.06 -24.57 5.80
N ILE A 223 14.74 -24.87 4.68
CA ILE A 223 15.78 -24.02 4.09
C ILE A 223 15.22 -22.62 3.81
N ARG A 224 14.05 -22.52 3.18
CA ARG A 224 13.41 -21.23 2.88
C ARG A 224 13.15 -20.41 4.13
N ARG A 225 12.62 -21.01 5.21
CA ARG A 225 12.34 -20.29 6.46
C ARG A 225 13.63 -19.77 7.09
N GLU A 226 14.62 -20.66 7.25
CA GLU A 226 15.91 -20.31 7.83
C GLU A 226 16.63 -19.21 7.03
N LEU A 227 16.61 -19.31 5.69
CA LEU A 227 17.24 -18.34 4.80
C LEU A 227 16.60 -16.96 4.91
N ILE A 228 15.27 -16.88 5.02
CA ILE A 228 14.54 -15.62 5.17
C ILE A 228 14.71 -15.03 6.58
N ASP A 229 14.80 -15.87 7.61
CA ASP A 229 15.07 -15.42 8.98
C ASP A 229 16.47 -14.78 9.08
N GLU A 230 17.50 -15.43 8.53
CA GLU A 230 18.86 -14.89 8.48
C GLU A 230 18.95 -13.61 7.63
N LEU A 231 18.26 -13.58 6.48
CA LEU A 231 18.13 -12.39 5.66
C LEU A 231 17.54 -11.21 6.45
N THR A 232 16.49 -11.46 7.23
CA THR A 232 15.81 -10.44 8.02
C THR A 232 16.70 -9.91 9.13
N LYS A 233 17.42 -10.78 9.84
CA LYS A 233 18.40 -10.37 10.86
C LYS A 233 19.52 -9.51 10.25
N ALA A 234 20.06 -9.91 9.11
CA ALA A 234 21.12 -9.17 8.43
C ALA A 234 20.64 -7.80 7.92
N ASN A 235 19.43 -7.75 7.36
CA ASN A 235 18.82 -6.50 6.90
C ASN A 235 18.55 -5.52 8.06
N GLN A 236 18.06 -6.02 9.21
CA GLN A 236 17.86 -5.20 10.40
C GLN A 236 19.17 -4.59 10.93
N LYS A 237 20.24 -5.40 11.05
CA LYS A 237 21.56 -4.92 11.46
C LYS A 237 22.10 -3.82 10.53
N GLN A 238 21.84 -3.93 9.22
CA GLN A 238 22.28 -2.94 8.25
C GLN A 238 21.50 -1.62 8.37
N LEU A 239 20.18 -1.69 8.63
CA LEU A 239 19.35 -0.52 8.93
C LEU A 239 19.85 0.18 10.20
N ASP A 240 20.08 -0.57 11.28
CA ASP A 240 20.56 -0.01 12.54
C ASP A 240 21.92 0.68 12.35
N LYS A 241 22.87 0.06 11.62
CA LYS A 241 24.16 0.68 11.31
C LYS A 241 24.04 1.98 10.51
N SER A 242 23.02 2.11 9.65
CA SER A 242 22.80 3.30 8.82
C SER A 242 22.12 4.47 9.55
N LEU A 243 21.45 4.21 10.68
CA LEU A 243 20.75 5.23 11.47
C LEU A 243 21.63 5.87 12.55
N TRP A 244 22.72 5.20 12.93
CA TRP A 244 23.60 5.62 14.03
C TRP A 244 25.06 5.87 13.60
N GLY A 245 25.35 5.85 12.31
CA GLY A 245 26.67 6.16 11.72
C GLY A 245 26.58 7.33 10.76
#